data_AF-A0A392RFV9-F1
#
_entry.id   AF-A0A392RFV9-F1
#
_cell.length_a   1.000
_cell.length_b   1.000
_cell.length_c   1.000
_cell.angle_alpha   90.00
_cell.angle_beta   90.00
_cell.angle_gamma   90.00
#
_symmetry.space_group_name_H-M   'P 1'
#
loop_
_entity.id
_entity.type
_entity.pdbx_description
1 polymer ?
#
loop_
_entity_poly.entity_id
_entity_poly.type
_entity_poly.pdbx_seq_one_letter_code
_entity_poly.pdbx_strand_id
1 'polypeptide(L)'
;MIQNPFELLLSLKQTGTVEEYREQLELYAGPLKCTEPSYLKGILLNGLKDVIRTVERLDVIRTMERLSELMDYAQRVDEKNNLPNKGNATTNSSGKSTFRTYNNTKTVTWDPSNKGNSLAVSSA
;
A
#
# COMPACT_ATOMS: atom_id res chain seq x y z
N MET A 1 23.66 -14.82 9.18
CA MET A 1 24.18 -14.78 7.80
C MET A 1 23.53 -13.59 7.13
N ILE A 2 24.30 -12.59 6.70
CA ILE A 2 23.74 -11.45 5.95
C ILE A 2 23.43 -11.99 4.56
N GLN A 3 22.15 -12.28 4.28
CA GLN A 3 21.73 -12.65 2.94
C GLN A 3 22.02 -11.48 2.01
N ASN A 4 22.60 -11.79 0.84
CA ASN A 4 22.91 -10.79 -0.16
C ASN A 4 21.62 -10.04 -0.54
N PRO A 5 21.59 -8.69 -0.48
CA PRO A 5 20.38 -7.93 -0.80
C PRO A 5 19.85 -8.22 -2.21
N PHE A 6 20.71 -8.59 -3.17
CA PHE A 6 20.27 -9.03 -4.49
C PHE A 6 19.51 -10.35 -4.44
N GLU A 7 19.98 -11.34 -3.67
CA GLU A 7 19.28 -12.63 -3.54
C GLU A 7 17.92 -12.45 -2.85
N LEU A 8 17.83 -11.58 -1.85
CA LEU A 8 16.58 -11.21 -1.19
C LEU A 8 15.62 -10.54 -2.17
N LEU A 9 16.11 -9.61 -2.98
CA LEU A 9 15.31 -8.92 -3.98
C LEU A 9 14.81 -9.87 -5.07
N LEU A 10 15.66 -10.77 -5.59
CA LEU A 10 15.28 -11.73 -6.63
C LEU A 10 14.33 -12.83 -6.11
N SER A 11 14.40 -13.18 -4.83
CA SER A 11 13.51 -14.17 -4.22
C SER A 11 12.17 -13.59 -3.75
N LEU A 12 12.01 -12.26 -3.83
CA LEU A 12 10.83 -11.56 -3.33
C LEU A 12 9.58 -11.95 -4.12
N LYS A 13 8.56 -12.46 -3.41
CA LYS A 13 7.24 -12.74 -3.95
C LYS A 13 6.17 -12.14 -3.05
N GLN A 14 5.12 -11.63 -3.65
CA GLN A 14 3.95 -11.14 -2.93
C GLN A 14 3.20 -12.33 -2.30
N THR A 15 3.36 -12.50 -0.99
CA THR A 15 2.64 -13.51 -0.20
C THR A 15 1.39 -12.91 0.46
N GLY A 16 1.48 -11.66 0.93
CA GLY A 16 0.42 -10.87 1.54
C GLY A 16 -0.19 -9.80 0.64
N THR A 17 -0.32 -8.59 1.16
CA THR A 17 -0.83 -7.41 0.44
C THR A 17 0.23 -6.83 -0.50
N VAL A 18 -0.19 -6.01 -1.48
CA VAL A 18 0.78 -5.28 -2.32
C VAL A 18 1.58 -4.26 -1.50
N GLU A 19 0.98 -3.66 -0.47
CA GLU A 19 1.65 -2.71 0.42
C GLU A 19 2.86 -3.34 1.14
N GLU A 20 2.68 -4.49 1.78
CA GLU A 20 3.78 -5.22 2.44
C GLU A 20 4.89 -5.60 1.45
N TYR A 21 4.50 -6.06 0.26
CA TYR A 21 5.44 -6.43 -0.79
C TYR A 21 6.24 -5.23 -1.30
N ARG A 22 5.60 -4.06 -1.45
CA ARG A 22 6.24 -2.81 -1.84
C ARG A 22 7.27 -2.37 -0.80
N GLU A 23 6.91 -2.38 0.48
CA GLU A 23 7.81 -2.00 1.57
C GLU A 23 9.08 -2.88 1.58
N GLN A 24 8.92 -4.19 1.41
CA GLN A 24 10.05 -5.12 1.32
C GLN A 24 10.93 -4.84 0.10
N LEU A 25 10.32 -4.56 -1.05
CA LEU A 25 11.06 -4.25 -2.26
C LEU A 25 11.87 -2.96 -2.10
N GLU A 26 11.29 -1.90 -1.54
CA GLU A 26 11.99 -0.64 -1.25
C GLU A 26 13.11 -0.83 -0.22
N LEU A 27 12.88 -1.64 0.82
CA LEU A 27 13.87 -1.96 1.85
C LEU A 27 15.11 -2.65 1.27
N TYR A 28 14.93 -3.62 0.36
CA TYR A 28 16.04 -4.33 -0.27
C TYR A 28 16.66 -3.58 -1.44
N ALA A 29 15.89 -2.75 -2.14
CA ALA A 29 16.37 -1.90 -3.23
C ALA A 29 17.18 -0.69 -2.75
N GLY A 30 16.84 -0.13 -1.59
CA GLY A 30 17.47 1.08 -1.04
C GLY A 30 19.01 0.99 -0.91
N PRO A 31 19.56 -0.13 -0.40
CA PRO A 31 21.00 -0.37 -0.38
C PRO A 31 21.64 -0.49 -1.78
N LEU A 32 20.86 -0.84 -2.80
CA LEU A 32 21.32 -1.16 -4.14
C LEU A 32 21.32 0.07 -5.08
N LYS A 33 21.96 1.16 -4.62
CA LYS A 33 21.98 2.50 -5.26
C LYS A 33 22.39 2.56 -6.74
N CYS A 34 22.96 1.49 -7.29
CA CYS A 34 23.39 1.39 -8.69
C CYS A 34 22.48 0.52 -9.57
N THR A 35 21.34 0.06 -9.05
CA THR A 35 20.45 -0.84 -9.80
C THR A 35 19.64 -0.06 -10.83
N GLU A 36 19.70 -0.50 -12.08
CA GLU A 36 18.89 0.07 -13.15
C GLU A 36 17.39 -0.06 -12.78
N PRO A 37 16.60 1.02 -12.92
CA PRO A 37 15.17 0.99 -12.64
C PRO A 37 14.43 -0.13 -13.40
N SER A 38 14.92 -0.49 -14.58
CA SER A 38 14.42 -1.60 -15.41
C SER A 38 14.47 -2.95 -14.70
N TYR A 39 15.53 -3.22 -13.93
CA TYR A 39 15.65 -4.48 -13.17
C TYR A 39 14.64 -4.53 -12.02
N LEU A 40 14.51 -3.43 -11.27
CA LEU A 40 13.52 -3.33 -10.19
C LEU A 40 12.10 -3.51 -10.71
N LYS A 41 11.80 -2.94 -11.89
CA LYS A 41 10.52 -3.15 -12.58
C LYS A 41 10.29 -4.62 -12.93
N GLY A 42 11.30 -5.29 -13.50
CA GLY A 42 11.22 -6.71 -13.83
C GLY A 42 11.02 -7.61 -12.61
N ILE A 43 11.68 -7.28 -11.50
CA ILE A 43 11.54 -8.00 -10.23
C ILE A 43 10.14 -7.79 -9.65
N LEU A 44 9.67 -6.54 -9.57
CA LEU A 44 8.33 -6.22 -9.10
C LEU A 44 7.27 -6.99 -9.89
N LEU A 45 7.40 -7.00 -11.22
CA LEU A 45 6.52 -7.74 -12.12
C LEU A 45 6.53 -9.26 -11.90
N ASN A 46 7.71 -9.83 -11.67
CA ASN A 46 7.84 -11.27 -11.46
C ASN A 46 7.33 -11.71 -10.09
N GLY A 47 7.39 -10.84 -9.09
CA GLY A 47 6.97 -11.17 -7.73
C GLY A 47 5.49 -10.91 -7.41
N LEU A 48 4.76 -10.12 -8.20
CA LEU A 48 3.32 -9.91 -8.01
C LEU A 48 2.51 -11.20 -8.19
N LYS A 49 1.39 -11.32 -7.45
CA LYS A 49 0.46 -12.45 -7.56
C LYS A 49 -0.17 -12.53 -8.96
N ASP A 50 -0.44 -13.75 -9.43
CA ASP A 50 -1.04 -13.98 -10.76
C ASP A 50 -2.38 -13.28 -10.97
N VAL A 51 -3.16 -13.13 -9.90
CA VAL A 51 -4.42 -12.39 -9.90
C VAL A 51 -4.22 -10.94 -10.34
N ILE A 52 -3.07 -10.34 -10.04
CA ILE A 52 -2.71 -8.98 -10.42
C ILE A 52 -2.05 -8.97 -11.81
N ARG A 53 -1.34 -10.04 -12.19
CA ARG A 53 -0.62 -10.21 -13.48
C ARG A 53 -1.47 -10.73 -14.63
N THR A 54 -2.77 -10.47 -14.64
CA THR A 54 -3.60 -10.82 -15.80
C THR A 54 -3.09 -10.09 -17.05
N VAL A 55 -3.19 -10.72 -18.23
CA VAL A 55 -2.66 -10.21 -19.51
C VAL A 55 -3.01 -8.73 -19.75
N GLU A 56 -4.28 -8.38 -19.56
CA GLU A 56 -4.79 -6.99 -19.72
C GLU A 56 -4.06 -5.98 -18.81
N ARG A 57 -3.79 -6.36 -17.56
CA ARG A 57 -3.10 -5.52 -16.58
C ARG A 57 -1.60 -5.45 -16.86
N LEU A 58 -1.02 -6.56 -17.32
CA LEU A 58 0.40 -6.65 -17.65
C LEU A 58 0.78 -5.72 -18.80
N ASP A 59 -0.07 -5.58 -19.82
CA ASP A 59 0.18 -4.67 -20.93
C ASP A 59 0.18 -3.21 -20.46
N VAL A 60 -0.80 -2.80 -19.66
CA VAL A 60 -0.85 -1.46 -19.06
C VAL A 60 0.39 -1.18 -18.20
N ILE A 61 0.75 -2.14 -17.34
CA ILE A 61 1.92 -2.07 -16.48
C ILE A 61 3.23 -1.95 -17.28
N ARG A 62 3.37 -2.68 -18.39
CA ARG A 62 4.59 -2.66 -19.19
C ARG A 62 4.84 -1.30 -19.83
N THR A 63 3.78 -0.56 -20.17
CA THR A 63 3.87 0.80 -20.73
C THR A 63 4.32 1.86 -19.72
N MET A 64 4.21 1.61 -18.41
CA MET A 64 4.62 2.57 -17.38
C MET A 64 6.14 2.68 -17.28
N GLU A 65 6.68 3.89 -17.38
CA GLU A 65 8.13 4.11 -17.36
C GLU A 65 8.71 4.13 -15.94
N ARG A 66 7.91 4.57 -14.95
CA ARG A 66 8.37 4.77 -13.58
C ARG A 66 7.95 3.63 -12.66
N LEU A 67 8.88 3.20 -11.80
CA LEU A 67 8.63 2.16 -10.79
C LEU A 67 7.51 2.55 -9.81
N SER A 68 7.44 3.83 -9.43
CA SER A 68 6.40 4.36 -8.53
C SER A 68 5.00 4.23 -9.13
N GLU A 69 4.83 4.55 -10.41
CA GLU A 69 3.53 4.43 -11.11
C GLU A 69 3.07 2.98 -11.16
N LEU A 70 4.02 2.05 -11.35
CA LEU A 70 3.75 0.63 -11.32
C LEU A 70 3.31 0.15 -9.93
N MET A 71 4.02 0.57 -8.87
CA MET A 71 3.65 0.25 -7.49
C MET A 71 2.24 0.76 -7.16
N ASP A 72 1.93 1.99 -7.54
CA ASP A 72 0.61 2.60 -7.31
C ASP A 72 -0.49 1.87 -8.08
N TYR A 73 -0.22 1.44 -9.32
CA TYR A 73 -1.17 0.66 -10.11
C TYR A 73 -1.42 -0.72 -9.50
N ALA A 74 -0.37 -1.44 -9.11
CA ALA A 74 -0.48 -2.74 -8.47
C ALA A 74 -1.33 -2.65 -7.19
N GLN A 75 -1.13 -1.60 -6.39
CA GLN A 75 -1.92 -1.32 -5.19
C GLN A 75 -3.40 -1.13 -5.51
N ARG A 76 -3.73 -0.28 -6.51
CA ARG A 76 -5.13 -0.06 -6.93
C ARG A 76 -5.81 -1.33 -7.41
N VAL A 77 -5.07 -2.20 -8.09
CA VAL A 77 -5.58 -3.48 -8.55
C VAL A 77 -5.87 -4.40 -7.37
N ASP A 78 -4.97 -4.49 -6.39
CA ASP A 78 -5.15 -5.29 -5.19
C ASP A 78 -6.37 -4.81 -4.38
N GLU A 79 -6.51 -3.51 -4.20
CA GLU A 79 -7.68 -2.88 -3.58
C GLU A 79 -8.98 -3.20 -4.32
N LYS A 80 -8.99 -3.08 -5.66
CA LYS A 80 -10.15 -3.43 -6.48
C LYS A 80 -10.54 -4.91 -6.34
N ASN A 81 -9.56 -5.80 -6.22
CA ASN A 81 -9.81 -7.24 -6.09
C ASN A 81 -10.24 -7.63 -4.65
N ASN A 82 -9.79 -6.89 -3.64
CA ASN A 82 -10.15 -7.11 -2.23
C ASN A 82 -11.49 -6.45 -1.83
N LEU A 83 -12.07 -5.59 -2.67
CA LEU A 83 -13.44 -5.12 -2.45
C LEU A 83 -14.39 -6.32 -2.55
N PRO A 84 -15.13 -6.66 -1.48
CA PRO A 84 -16.17 -7.67 -1.58
C PRO A 84 -17.15 -7.19 -2.63
N ASN A 85 -17.28 -7.97 -3.70
CA ASN A 85 -18.20 -7.72 -4.80
C ASN A 85 -19.63 -7.76 -4.22
N LYS A 86 -20.07 -6.64 -3.64
CA LYS A 86 -21.43 -6.48 -3.12
C LYS A 86 -22.31 -6.37 -4.35
N GLY A 87 -22.78 -7.52 -4.80
CA GLY A 87 -23.68 -7.65 -5.93
C GLY A 87 -24.86 -6.69 -5.80
N ASN A 88 -25.22 -6.09 -6.93
CA ASN A 88 -26.52 -5.49 -7.24
C ASN A 88 -27.16 -4.63 -6.12
N ALA A 89 -26.81 -3.35 -6.08
CA ALA A 89 -27.71 -2.33 -5.55
C ALA A 89 -27.92 -1.26 -6.63
N THR A 90 -28.95 -1.47 -7.45
CA THR A 90 -29.63 -0.41 -8.18
C THR A 90 -30.20 0.57 -7.16
N THR A 91 -29.48 1.64 -6.85
CA THR A 91 -30.10 2.87 -6.34
C THR A 91 -29.25 4.06 -6.76
N ASN A 92 -29.85 4.94 -7.56
CA ASN A 92 -29.38 6.30 -7.75
C ASN A 92 -29.11 6.95 -6.40
N SER A 93 -27.86 7.20 -6.08
CA SER A 93 -27.50 8.21 -5.08
C SER A 93 -26.23 8.91 -5.54
N SER A 94 -26.42 10.12 -6.03
CA SER A 94 -25.43 11.18 -6.08
C SER A 94 -24.80 11.36 -4.68
N GLY A 95 -23.80 10.56 -4.37
CA GLY A 95 -22.99 10.65 -3.15
C GLY A 95 -21.55 10.90 -3.56
N LYS A 96 -21.09 12.14 -3.36
CA LYS A 96 -19.73 12.58 -3.65
C LYS A 96 -18.72 11.58 -3.09
N SER A 97 -17.91 11.01 -3.99
CA SER A 97 -16.67 10.30 -3.66
C SER A 97 -15.74 11.30 -2.96
N THR A 98 -15.77 11.34 -1.63
CA THR A 98 -14.80 12.11 -0.87
C THR A 98 -13.49 11.33 -0.87
N PHE A 99 -12.63 11.68 -1.82
CA PHE A 99 -11.23 11.27 -1.86
C PHE A 99 -10.61 11.46 -0.47
N ARG A 100 -10.03 10.40 0.11
CA ARG A 100 -9.15 10.53 1.26
C ARG A 100 -7.87 11.20 0.81
N THR A 101 -7.83 12.52 0.92
CA THR A 101 -6.60 13.30 0.85
C THR A 101 -5.78 12.99 2.09
N TYR A 102 -4.60 12.37 1.90
CA TYR A 102 -3.62 12.21 2.97
C TYR A 102 -2.96 13.56 3.25
N ASN A 103 -3.56 14.36 4.14
CA ASN A 103 -2.93 15.55 4.70
C ASN A 103 -2.19 15.18 5.99
N ASN A 104 -0.87 15.11 5.92
CA ASN A 104 -0.04 14.97 7.12
C ASN A 104 0.20 16.35 7.74
N THR A 105 -0.74 16.82 8.57
CA THR A 105 -0.53 17.91 9.52
C THR A 105 -1.24 17.59 10.83
N LYS A 106 -0.52 16.96 11.75
CA LYS A 106 -0.98 16.70 13.11
C LYS A 106 -0.83 17.99 13.93
N THR A 107 -1.87 18.81 14.00
CA THR A 107 -1.90 19.95 14.94
C THR A 107 -2.48 19.48 16.27
N VAL A 108 -1.72 19.70 17.36
CA VAL A 108 -2.14 19.41 18.73
C VAL A 108 -2.68 20.71 19.32
N THR A 109 -3.99 20.79 19.54
CA THR A 109 -4.59 21.89 20.31
C THR A 109 -4.53 21.53 21.79
N TRP A 110 -3.67 22.23 22.54
CA TRP A 110 -3.65 22.15 24.01
C TRP A 110 -4.78 23.02 24.57
N ASP A 111 -5.69 22.42 25.34
CA ASP A 111 -6.72 23.12 26.11
C ASP A 111 -6.36 23.09 27.61
N PRO A 112 -6.05 24.24 28.25
CA PRO A 112 -5.72 24.27 29.66
C PRO A 112 -6.97 24.61 30.51
N SER A 113 -8.02 23.80 30.47
CA SER A 113 -9.05 23.87 31.50
C SER A 113 -9.80 22.55 31.70
N ASN A 114 -9.16 21.61 32.40
CA ASN A 114 -9.92 20.56 33.09
C ASN A 114 -9.32 20.33 34.49
N LYS A 115 -9.69 21.20 35.43
CA LYS A 115 -9.50 20.94 36.86
C LYS A 115 -10.50 19.86 37.26
N GLY A 116 -10.02 18.62 37.31
CA GLY A 116 -10.76 17.49 37.84
C GLY A 116 -11.11 17.72 39.31
N ASN A 117 -12.39 17.54 39.64
CA ASN A 117 -12.85 17.26 40.99
C ASN A 117 -14.09 16.37 40.89
N SER A 118 -13.96 15.11 41.32
CA SER A 118 -14.99 14.44 42.13
C SER A 118 -14.44 13.10 42.61
N LEU A 119 -14.15 13.08 43.90
CA LEU A 119 -14.03 11.88 44.72
C LEU A 119 -15.34 11.10 44.68
N ALA A 120 -15.27 9.83 44.36
CA ALA A 120 -16.29 8.85 44.73
C ALA A 120 -15.59 7.50 44.94
N VAL A 121 -15.13 7.25 46.17
CA VAL A 121 -14.85 5.90 46.65
C VAL A 121 -16.07 5.47 47.46
N SER A 122 -16.77 4.44 46.98
CA SER A 122 -17.82 3.75 47.74
C SER A 122 -17.14 2.71 48.64
N SER A 123 -17.47 2.74 49.92
CA SER A 123 -17.18 1.66 50.88
C SER A 123 -18.50 1.19 51.47
N ALA A 124 -18.63 -0.14 51.57
CA ALA A 124 -19.67 -0.83 52.32
C ALA A 124 -19.45 -0.67 53.85
#